data_AF-A0A9P6Y8Q9-F1
#
_entry.id   AF-A0A9P6Y8Q9-F1
#
_cell.length_a   1.000
_cell.length_b   1.000
_cell.length_c   1.000
_cell.angle_alpha   90.00
_cell.angle_beta   90.00
_cell.angle_gamma   90.00
#
_symmetry.space_group_name_H-M   'P 1'
#
loop_
_entity.id
_entity.type
_entity.pdbx_description
1 polymer ?
#
loop_
_entity_poly.entity_id
_entity_poly.type
_entity_poly.pdbx_seq_one_letter_code
_entity_poly.pdbx_strand_id
1 'polypeptide(L)'
;MQDDPPPGASAAEVASAFNNKSVGKRIAIVAAGLIFNLILAVFLYAGLNMAGTDEPQAIIAQPAVDTPAARAGLLPGARILAIDGQEVSSWSDARWRLMDVMATGGRAQIEVTTPAGAVQQRELNLPANAMDPAGGDPLAAAGIRLAQPKPAVRAVNDGGEGQAAGLRQGDLVIARRQDAVADPGARRRQYLAERHAAP
;
A
#
# COMPACT_ATOMS: atom_id res chain seq x y z
N MET A 1 -39.12 -23.32 -12.36
CA MET A 1 -39.93 -23.30 -11.12
C MET A 1 -40.04 -24.74 -10.66
N GLN A 2 -39.37 -25.08 -9.55
CA GLN A 2 -39.21 -26.43 -9.00
C GLN A 2 -40.35 -26.75 -8.00
N ASP A 3 -41.48 -26.08 -8.21
CA ASP A 3 -42.52 -25.91 -7.22
C ASP A 3 -43.54 -27.05 -7.30
N ASP A 4 -43.88 -27.50 -8.52
CA ASP A 4 -44.84 -28.56 -8.77
C ASP A 4 -44.21 -29.79 -9.44
N PRO A 5 -44.61 -31.01 -9.04
CA PRO A 5 -44.13 -32.22 -9.69
C PRO A 5 -44.62 -32.29 -11.14
N PRO A 6 -43.78 -32.74 -12.10
CA PRO A 6 -44.18 -32.86 -13.49
C PRO A 6 -45.28 -33.93 -13.69
N PRO A 7 -46.10 -33.80 -14.76
CA PRO A 7 -47.14 -34.79 -15.05
C PRO A 7 -46.54 -36.20 -15.22
N GLY A 8 -47.01 -37.17 -14.44
CA GLY A 8 -46.50 -38.55 -14.43
C GLY A 8 -45.37 -38.83 -13.42
N ALA A 9 -45.04 -37.88 -12.54
CA ALA A 9 -44.05 -38.06 -11.49
C ALA A 9 -44.39 -39.23 -10.55
N SER A 10 -43.38 -40.04 -10.22
CA SER A 10 -43.46 -41.09 -9.21
C SER A 10 -43.76 -40.51 -7.83
N ALA A 11 -44.30 -41.33 -6.92
CA ALA A 11 -44.59 -40.90 -5.54
C ALA A 11 -43.35 -40.33 -4.81
N ALA A 12 -42.16 -40.82 -5.15
CA ALA A 12 -40.90 -40.31 -4.61
C ALA A 12 -40.54 -38.91 -5.14
N GLU A 13 -40.82 -38.63 -6.41
CA GLU A 13 -40.61 -37.31 -7.03
C GLU A 13 -41.62 -36.28 -6.51
N VAL A 14 -42.88 -36.69 -6.34
CA VAL A 14 -43.93 -35.87 -5.70
C VAL A 14 -43.56 -35.51 -4.26
N ALA A 15 -43.03 -36.46 -3.48
CA ALA A 15 -42.57 -36.19 -2.12
C ALA A 15 -41.31 -35.31 -2.05
N SER A 16 -40.53 -35.25 -3.15
CA SER A 16 -39.34 -34.42 -3.23
C SER A 16 -39.64 -32.97 -3.64
N ALA A 17 -40.78 -32.70 -4.27
CA ALA A 17 -41.21 -31.37 -4.71
C ALA A 17 -41.19 -30.34 -3.57
N PHE A 18 -40.75 -29.12 -3.87
CA PHE A 18 -40.49 -28.08 -2.87
C PHE A 18 -41.74 -27.70 -2.07
N ASN A 19 -42.90 -27.60 -2.74
CA ASN A 19 -44.19 -27.29 -2.11
C ASN A 19 -44.67 -28.37 -1.12
N ASN A 20 -44.25 -29.62 -1.31
CA ASN A 20 -44.60 -30.74 -0.44
C ASN A 20 -43.66 -30.90 0.77
N LYS A 21 -42.59 -30.10 0.86
CA LYS A 21 -41.72 -30.06 2.04
C LYS A 21 -42.30 -29.12 3.10
N SER A 22 -42.13 -29.46 4.38
CA SER A 22 -42.54 -28.59 5.49
C SER A 22 -41.86 -27.22 5.43
N VAL A 23 -42.53 -26.19 5.95
CA VAL A 23 -42.03 -24.79 5.95
C VAL A 23 -40.59 -24.70 6.47
N GLY A 24 -40.27 -25.43 7.54
CA GLY A 24 -38.90 -25.48 8.09
C GLY A 24 -37.85 -26.04 7.12
N LYS A 25 -38.19 -27.04 6.30
CA LYS A 25 -37.27 -27.58 5.28
C LYS A 25 -37.03 -26.58 4.14
N ARG A 26 -38.05 -25.82 3.73
CA ARG A 26 -37.89 -24.78 2.71
C ARG A 26 -37.02 -23.62 3.19
N ILE A 27 -37.22 -23.19 4.44
CA ILE A 27 -36.36 -22.19 5.10
C ILE A 27 -34.92 -22.71 5.17
N ALA A 28 -34.71 -23.97 5.56
CA ALA A 28 -33.38 -24.56 5.62
C ALA A 28 -32.66 -24.59 4.25
N ILE A 29 -33.39 -24.87 3.16
CA ILE A 29 -32.83 -24.85 1.79
C ILE A 29 -32.41 -23.43 1.38
N VAL A 30 -33.26 -22.43 1.62
CA VAL A 30 -32.95 -21.03 1.28
C VAL A 30 -31.81 -20.49 2.15
N ALA A 31 -31.83 -20.81 3.45
CA ALA A 31 -30.76 -20.44 4.38
C ALA A 31 -29.43 -21.12 4.03
N ALA A 32 -29.44 -22.36 3.52
CA ALA A 32 -28.24 -23.04 3.07
C ALA A 32 -27.52 -22.24 1.98
N GLY A 33 -28.25 -21.67 1.01
CA GLY A 33 -27.65 -20.79 0.00
C GLY A 33 -26.96 -19.56 0.59
N LEU A 34 -27.61 -18.90 1.56
CA LEU A 34 -27.04 -17.72 2.26
C LEU A 34 -25.79 -18.10 3.07
N ILE A 35 -25.84 -19.21 3.79
CA ILE A 35 -24.74 -19.71 4.63
C ILE A 35 -23.55 -20.12 3.75
N PHE A 36 -23.79 -20.82 2.63
CA PHE A 36 -22.71 -21.21 1.72
C PHE A 36 -22.01 -20.00 1.11
N ASN A 37 -22.74 -18.94 0.76
CA ASN A 37 -22.13 -17.71 0.27
C ASN A 37 -21.23 -17.05 1.33
N LEU A 38 -21.65 -17.05 2.59
CA LEU A 38 -20.84 -16.52 3.69
C LEU A 38 -19.58 -17.37 3.94
N ILE A 39 -19.73 -18.70 3.94
CA ILE A 39 -18.61 -19.64 4.09
C ILE A 39 -17.60 -19.45 2.96
N LEU A 40 -18.07 -19.35 1.71
CA LEU A 40 -17.21 -19.09 0.57
C LEU A 40 -16.45 -17.77 0.72
N ALA A 41 -17.12 -16.70 1.16
CA ALA A 41 -16.46 -15.41 1.41
C ALA A 41 -15.35 -15.51 2.46
N VAL A 42 -15.57 -16.26 3.55
CA VAL A 42 -14.55 -16.52 4.58
C VAL A 42 -13.34 -17.25 3.97
N PHE A 43 -13.57 -18.28 3.16
CA PHE A 43 -12.48 -19.01 2.51
C PHE A 43 -11.72 -18.19 1.46
N LEU A 44 -12.41 -17.40 0.65
CA LEU A 44 -11.78 -16.49 -0.30
C LEU A 44 -10.93 -15.45 0.41
N TYR A 45 -11.44 -14.86 1.50
CA TYR A 45 -10.69 -13.88 2.29
C TYR A 45 -9.49 -14.53 2.99
N ALA A 46 -9.66 -15.71 3.57
CA ALA A 46 -8.55 -16.47 4.17
C ALA A 46 -7.48 -16.81 3.12
N GLY A 47 -7.86 -17.30 1.95
CA GLY A 47 -6.94 -17.61 0.86
C GLY A 47 -6.18 -16.38 0.37
N LEU A 48 -6.85 -15.23 0.25
CA LEU A 48 -6.20 -13.96 -0.11
C LEU A 48 -5.18 -13.52 0.95
N ASN A 49 -5.49 -13.66 2.24
CA ASN A 49 -4.56 -13.31 3.32
C ASN A 49 -3.37 -14.28 3.39
N MET A 50 -3.58 -15.57 3.09
CA MET A 50 -2.49 -16.56 3.02
C MET A 50 -1.53 -16.30 1.86
N ALA A 51 -1.99 -15.71 0.76
CA ALA A 51 -1.13 -15.31 -0.36
C ALA A 51 -0.19 -14.14 0.01
N GLY A 52 -0.44 -13.44 1.12
CA GLY A 52 0.25 -12.22 1.50
C GLY A 52 -0.22 -11.01 0.70
N THR A 53 -0.08 -9.82 1.30
CA THR A 53 -0.30 -8.54 0.61
C THR A 53 1.05 -7.87 0.36
N ASP A 54 1.27 -7.43 -0.87
CA ASP A 54 2.43 -6.58 -1.20
C ASP A 54 2.20 -5.18 -0.62
N GLU A 55 2.58 -4.99 0.65
CA GLU A 55 2.59 -3.67 1.26
C GLU A 55 3.93 -2.97 1.02
N PRO A 56 3.91 -1.63 0.77
CA PRO A 56 5.14 -0.87 0.67
C PRO A 56 5.97 -1.05 1.94
N GLN A 57 7.25 -1.40 1.77
CA GLN A 57 8.19 -1.43 2.89
C GLN A 57 8.34 -0.02 3.48
N ALA A 58 8.63 0.06 4.78
CA ALA A 58 8.80 1.32 5.50
C ALA A 58 10.14 2.00 5.19
N ILE A 59 10.39 2.30 3.91
CA ILE A 59 11.61 2.96 3.43
C ILE A 59 11.37 4.47 3.43
N ILE A 60 12.25 5.20 4.11
CA ILE A 60 12.12 6.64 4.33
C ILE A 60 12.70 7.40 3.12
N ALA A 61 11.93 8.37 2.59
CA ALA A 61 12.42 9.35 1.62
C ALA A 61 13.44 10.30 2.26
N GLN A 62 14.09 11.15 1.45
CA GLN A 62 14.96 12.21 1.99
C GLN A 62 14.16 13.13 2.94
N PRO A 63 14.51 13.19 4.25
CA PRO A 63 13.87 14.14 5.16
C PRO A 63 14.20 15.58 4.75
N ALA A 64 13.23 16.47 4.86
CA ALA A 64 13.45 17.90 4.65
C ALA A 64 14.33 18.47 5.78
N VAL A 65 15.09 19.52 5.48
CA VAL A 65 15.93 20.22 6.46
C VAL A 65 15.06 20.70 7.63
N ASP A 66 15.62 20.72 8.84
CA ASP A 66 14.97 21.16 10.08
C ASP A 66 13.71 20.39 10.50
N THR A 67 13.52 19.18 9.99
CA THR A 67 12.48 18.26 10.46
C THR A 67 12.97 17.39 11.63
N PRO A 68 12.06 16.86 12.49
CA PRO A 68 12.38 15.81 13.45
C PRO A 68 13.20 14.66 12.87
N ALA A 69 12.81 14.14 11.70
CA ALA A 69 13.53 13.07 11.03
C ALA A 69 14.95 13.46 10.60
N ALA A 70 15.15 14.68 10.09
CA ALA A 70 16.47 15.18 9.75
C ALA A 70 17.36 15.37 11.00
N ARG A 71 16.80 15.90 12.10
CA ARG A 71 17.53 16.05 13.38
C ARG A 71 17.89 14.70 14.01
N ALA A 72 17.05 13.69 13.81
CA ALA A 72 17.34 12.31 14.20
C ALA A 72 18.39 11.64 13.29
N GLY A 73 18.89 12.32 12.25
CA GLY A 73 19.91 11.77 11.35
C GLY A 73 19.40 10.62 10.49
N LEU A 74 18.10 10.61 10.16
CA LEU A 74 17.53 9.63 9.24
C LEU A 74 18.03 9.88 7.82
N LEU A 75 18.48 8.80 7.18
CA LEU A 75 19.02 8.82 5.83
C LEU A 75 17.96 8.41 4.80
N PRO A 76 18.01 8.97 3.58
CA PRO A 76 17.18 8.49 2.49
C PRO A 76 17.47 7.01 2.21
N GLY A 77 16.41 6.24 1.95
CA GLY A 77 16.52 4.81 1.69
C GLY A 77 16.70 3.95 2.95
N ALA A 78 16.71 4.56 4.15
CA ALA A 78 16.70 3.79 5.39
C ALA A 78 15.35 3.07 5.55
N ARG A 79 15.37 1.80 5.96
CA ARG A 79 14.17 1.01 6.25
C ARG A 79 13.91 0.97 7.75
N ILE A 80 12.71 1.34 8.19
CA ILE A 80 12.26 1.17 9.58
C ILE A 80 12.02 -0.32 9.84
N LEU A 81 12.66 -0.85 10.87
CA LEU A 81 12.55 -2.24 11.33
C LEU A 81 11.68 -2.36 12.58
N ALA A 82 11.80 -1.40 13.50
CA ALA A 82 11.02 -1.38 14.73
C ALA A 82 10.78 0.07 15.22
N ILE A 83 9.69 0.27 15.97
CA ILE A 83 9.37 1.50 16.68
C ILE A 83 9.04 1.13 18.11
N ASP A 84 9.74 1.71 19.08
CA ASP A 84 9.61 1.47 20.52
C ASP A 84 9.67 -0.03 20.89
N GLY A 85 10.57 -0.75 20.23
CA GLY A 85 10.78 -2.19 20.42
C GLY A 85 9.74 -3.09 19.77
N GLN A 86 8.78 -2.54 19.03
CA GLN A 86 7.78 -3.30 18.29
C GLN A 86 8.14 -3.34 16.79
N GLU A 87 8.18 -4.55 16.22
CA GLU A 87 8.54 -4.75 14.82
C GLU A 87 7.55 -4.06 13.87
N VAL A 88 8.11 -3.56 12.76
CA VAL A 88 7.41 -2.87 11.69
C VAL A 88 7.47 -3.73 10.44
N SER A 89 6.30 -4.20 10.03
CA SER A 89 6.14 -5.07 8.86
C SER A 89 6.00 -4.28 7.55
N SER A 90 5.38 -3.10 7.60
CA SER A 90 5.07 -2.28 6.44
C SER A 90 5.09 -0.79 6.72
N TRP A 91 5.00 0.02 5.66
CA TRP A 91 4.84 1.47 5.79
C TRP A 91 3.54 1.86 6.52
N SER A 92 2.44 1.15 6.28
CA SER A 92 1.17 1.41 6.94
C SER A 92 1.28 1.18 8.46
N ASP A 93 1.94 0.10 8.84
CA ASP A 93 2.26 -0.25 10.23
C ASP A 93 3.15 0.83 10.88
N ALA A 94 4.23 1.22 10.20
CA ALA A 94 5.11 2.30 10.65
C ALA A 94 4.35 3.63 10.86
N ARG A 95 3.52 4.01 9.88
CA ARG A 95 2.70 5.22 9.93
C ARG A 95 1.75 5.20 11.11
N TRP A 96 1.06 4.08 11.32
CA TRP A 96 0.08 3.95 12.41
C TRP A 96 0.75 4.13 13.78
N ARG A 97 1.89 3.48 14.00
CA ARG A 97 2.68 3.59 15.25
C ARG A 97 3.21 5.00 15.49
N LEU A 98 3.75 5.65 14.45
CA LEU A 98 4.25 7.02 14.57
C LEU A 98 3.10 8.02 14.84
N MET A 99 1.93 7.79 14.26
CA MET A 99 0.73 8.60 14.54
C MET A 99 0.27 8.44 15.99
N ASP A 100 0.34 7.23 16.55
CA ASP A 100 0.04 6.98 17.96
C ASP A 100 0.96 7.80 18.89
N VAL A 101 2.27 7.82 18.59
CA VAL A 101 3.22 8.68 19.33
C VAL A 101 2.90 10.18 19.16
N MET A 102 2.48 10.62 17.97
CA MET A 102 2.11 12.03 17.74
C MET A 102 0.81 12.46 18.40
N ALA A 103 -0.09 11.53 18.72
CA ALA A 103 -1.36 11.84 19.36
C ALA A 103 -1.15 12.53 20.73
N THR A 104 -0.12 12.12 21.46
CA THR A 104 0.31 12.73 22.73
C THR A 104 1.56 13.59 22.58
N GLY A 105 2.33 13.36 21.52
CA GLY A 105 3.68 13.92 21.35
C GLY A 105 4.69 13.23 22.25
N GLY A 106 5.95 13.25 21.84
CA GLY A 106 7.03 12.67 22.65
C GLY A 106 8.15 12.06 21.82
N ARG A 107 8.83 11.11 22.44
CA ARG A 107 10.00 10.43 21.85
C ARG A 107 9.60 9.04 21.39
N ALA A 108 9.93 8.72 20.14
CA ALA A 108 9.91 7.37 19.61
C ALA A 108 11.35 6.90 19.38
N GLN A 109 11.69 5.71 19.87
CA GLN A 109 12.92 5.03 19.46
C GLN A 109 12.64 4.24 18.20
N ILE A 110 13.39 4.51 17.14
CA ILE A 110 13.24 3.82 15.86
C ILE A 110 14.51 3.04 15.54
N GLU A 111 14.34 1.79 15.17
CA GLU A 111 15.39 0.96 14.62
C GLU A 111 15.30 1.00 13.10
N VAL A 112 16.40 1.36 12.45
CA VAL A 112 16.46 1.48 10.99
C VAL A 112 17.65 0.72 10.42
N THR A 113 17.46 0.12 9.25
CA THR A 113 18.56 -0.34 8.40
C THR A 113 18.95 0.77 7.45
N THR A 114 20.23 1.12 7.42
CA THR A 114 20.81 2.03 6.43
C THR A 114 20.81 1.39 5.04
N PRO A 115 20.93 2.18 3.95
CA PRO A 115 21.14 1.63 2.60
C PRO A 115 22.36 0.70 2.50
N ALA A 116 23.35 0.84 3.38
CA ALA A 116 24.53 -0.02 3.47
C ALA A 116 24.30 -1.31 4.28
N GLY A 117 23.09 -1.55 4.79
CA GLY A 117 22.73 -2.76 5.55
C GLY A 117 23.03 -2.69 7.05
N ALA A 118 23.68 -1.63 7.54
CA ALA A 118 23.93 -1.47 8.97
C ALA A 118 22.65 -1.09 9.72
N VAL A 119 22.39 -1.77 10.84
CA VAL A 119 21.29 -1.47 11.76
C VAL A 119 21.69 -0.33 12.69
N GLN A 120 20.79 0.63 12.88
CA GLN A 120 21.01 1.82 13.68
C GLN A 120 19.75 2.16 14.48
N GLN A 121 19.93 2.47 15.77
CA GLN A 121 18.86 3.06 16.57
C GLN A 121 18.94 4.58 16.48
N ARG A 122 17.78 5.23 16.35
CA ARG A 122 17.60 6.68 16.36
C ARG A 122 16.48 7.06 17.30
N GLU A 123 16.63 8.21 17.94
CA GLU A 123 15.56 8.81 18.73
C GLU A 123 14.90 9.91 17.91
N LEU A 124 13.59 9.84 17.80
CA LEU A 124 12.77 10.78 17.05
C LEU A 124 11.89 11.55 18.03
N ASN A 125 12.07 12.87 18.09
CA ASN A 125 11.24 13.75 18.91
C ASN A 125 10.09 14.31 18.06
N LEU A 126 8.90 13.74 18.25
CA LEU A 126 7.69 14.05 17.51
C LEU A 126 6.87 15.09 18.30
N PRO A 127 6.54 16.25 17.69
CA PRO A 127 5.66 17.21 18.33
C PRO A 127 4.28 16.58 18.51
N ALA A 128 3.61 16.90 19.62
CA ALA A 128 2.19 16.61 19.77
C ALA A 128 1.47 17.28 18.61
N ASN A 129 0.74 16.51 17.82
CA ASN A 129 -0.14 17.06 16.81
C ASN A 129 -1.55 16.63 17.16
N ALA A 130 -2.42 17.61 17.46
CA ALA A 130 -3.82 17.38 17.73
C ALA A 130 -4.57 17.10 16.42
N MET A 131 -4.13 16.07 15.68
CA MET A 131 -4.63 15.63 14.35
C MET A 131 -5.52 16.68 13.68
N ASP A 132 -4.94 17.83 13.34
CA ASP A 132 -5.71 18.92 12.71
C ASP A 132 -6.05 18.46 11.29
N PRO A 133 -7.33 18.20 10.96
CA PRO A 133 -7.71 17.74 9.63
C PRO A 133 -7.39 18.78 8.55
N ALA A 134 -7.22 20.05 8.91
CA ALA A 134 -6.85 21.13 8.00
C ALA A 134 -5.32 21.28 7.84
N GLY A 135 -4.52 20.70 8.74
CA GLY A 135 -3.07 20.92 8.85
C GLY A 135 -2.18 20.11 7.91
N GLY A 136 -2.76 19.31 7.01
CA GLY A 136 -2.01 18.41 6.12
C GLY A 136 -1.52 17.15 6.84
N ASP A 137 -0.55 16.42 6.26
CA ASP A 137 -0.05 15.16 6.81
C ASP A 137 1.00 15.39 7.93
N PRO A 138 0.72 15.03 9.21
CA PRO A 138 1.63 15.21 10.33
C PRO A 138 3.00 14.55 10.16
N LEU A 139 3.02 13.33 9.61
CA LEU A 139 4.26 12.59 9.35
C LEU A 139 5.13 13.34 8.33
N ALA A 140 4.49 13.89 7.30
CA ALA A 140 5.19 14.67 6.28
C ALA A 140 5.81 15.94 6.86
N ALA A 141 5.13 16.62 7.80
CA ALA A 141 5.67 17.75 8.55
C ALA A 141 6.83 17.34 9.48
N ALA A 142 6.77 16.13 10.04
CA ALA A 142 7.86 15.53 10.81
C ALA A 142 9.06 15.08 9.95
N GLY A 143 8.97 15.20 8.63
CA GLY A 143 10.01 14.80 7.67
C GLY A 143 10.01 13.30 7.35
N ILE A 144 8.94 12.59 7.69
CA ILE A 144 8.81 11.14 7.50
C ILE A 144 7.85 10.92 6.34
N ARG A 145 8.39 10.44 5.21
CA ARG A 145 7.61 10.13 4.00
C ARG A 145 8.06 8.80 3.42
N LEU A 146 7.13 8.08 2.80
CA LEU A 146 7.46 6.88 2.05
C LEU A 146 8.33 7.26 0.86
N ALA A 147 9.46 6.55 0.69
CA ALA A 147 10.25 6.63 -0.52
C ALA A 147 9.41 6.16 -1.71
N GLN A 148 9.09 7.07 -2.62
CA GLN A 148 8.41 6.72 -3.85
C GLN A 148 9.41 6.09 -4.82
N PRO A 149 9.05 4.98 -5.50
CA PRO A 149 9.89 4.44 -6.55
C PRO A 149 10.07 5.50 -7.65
N LYS A 150 11.29 5.62 -8.19
CA LYS A 150 11.55 6.51 -9.32
C LYS A 150 10.67 6.04 -10.49
N PRO A 151 9.80 6.90 -11.05
CA PRO A 151 8.93 6.51 -12.16
C PRO A 151 9.79 6.07 -13.34
N ALA A 152 9.49 4.90 -13.91
CA ALA A 152 10.23 4.32 -15.03
C ALA A 152 9.34 4.15 -16.26
N VAL A 153 9.90 4.35 -17.44
CA VAL A 153 9.21 4.12 -18.71
C VAL A 153 9.04 2.62 -18.91
N ARG A 154 7.80 2.13 -18.79
CA ARG A 154 7.50 0.70 -18.91
C ARG A 154 7.44 0.22 -20.35
N ALA A 155 6.96 1.05 -21.25
CA ALA A 155 6.87 0.80 -22.68
C ALA A 155 6.83 2.13 -23.43
N VAL A 156 7.27 2.11 -24.68
CA VAL A 156 7.18 3.26 -25.59
C VAL A 156 6.45 2.78 -26.84
N ASN A 157 5.44 3.53 -27.26
CA ASN A 157 4.68 3.20 -28.47
C ASN A 157 5.51 3.54 -29.71
N ASP A 158 5.56 2.60 -30.66
CA ASP A 158 6.22 2.82 -31.95
C ASP A 158 5.53 3.96 -32.73
N GLY A 159 6.34 4.87 -33.26
CA GLY A 159 5.88 6.09 -33.94
C GLY A 159 5.33 7.19 -33.03
N GLY A 160 5.33 6.99 -31.71
CA GLY A 160 4.80 7.96 -30.75
C GLY A 160 5.78 9.08 -30.39
N GLU A 161 5.26 10.17 -29.84
CA GLU A 161 6.04 11.32 -29.32
C GLU A 161 7.11 10.91 -28.30
N GLY A 162 6.84 9.85 -27.50
CA GLY A 162 7.83 9.30 -26.56
C GLY A 162 9.06 8.73 -27.27
N GLN A 163 8.88 8.01 -28.37
CA GLN A 163 9.98 7.48 -29.18
C GLN A 163 10.72 8.62 -29.91
N ALA A 164 9.97 9.61 -30.43
CA ALA A 164 10.54 10.80 -31.07
C ALA A 164 11.37 11.64 -30.10
N ALA A 165 10.95 11.71 -28.83
CA ALA A 165 11.69 12.33 -27.74
C ALA A 165 12.89 11.48 -27.25
N GLY A 166 13.08 10.28 -27.80
CA GLY A 166 14.18 9.38 -27.48
C GLY A 166 14.00 8.53 -26.22
N LEU A 167 12.80 8.51 -25.64
CA LEU A 167 12.50 7.64 -24.48
C LEU A 167 12.59 6.17 -24.90
N ARG A 168 13.05 5.34 -23.98
CA ARG A 168 13.13 3.89 -24.12
C ARG A 168 12.56 3.20 -22.90
N GLN A 169 12.13 1.95 -23.08
CA GLN A 169 11.76 1.09 -21.97
C GLN A 169 12.94 0.98 -21.00
N GLY A 170 12.66 1.19 -19.71
CA GLY A 170 13.65 1.20 -18.63
C GLY A 170 14.16 2.59 -18.24
N ASP A 171 13.85 3.64 -19.01
CA ASP A 171 14.30 5.00 -18.66
C ASP A 171 13.67 5.47 -17.35
N LEU A 172 14.50 5.99 -16.44
CA LEU A 172 14.04 6.62 -15.19
C LEU A 172 13.68 8.09 -15.42
N VAL A 173 12.49 8.48 -14.99
CA VAL A 173 12.01 9.86 -15.06
C VAL A 173 12.43 10.59 -13.78
N ILE A 174 13.45 11.44 -13.89
CA ILE A 174 14.05 12.14 -12.75
C ILE A 174 13.52 13.57 -12.54
N ALA A 175 12.91 14.20 -13.56
CA ALA A 175 12.35 15.55 -13.46
C ALA A 175 11.34 15.84 -14.58
N ARG A 176 10.34 16.69 -14.30
CA ARG A 176 9.46 17.29 -15.32
C ARG A 176 9.88 18.74 -15.58
N ARG A 177 9.71 19.20 -16.83
CA ARG A 177 10.15 20.55 -17.26
C ARG A 177 9.57 21.69 -16.40
N GLN A 178 8.42 21.50 -15.76
CA GLN A 178 7.78 22.50 -14.90
C GLN A 178 8.47 22.72 -13.54
N ASP A 179 9.23 21.75 -13.02
CA ASP A 179 9.88 21.83 -11.70
C ASP A 179 11.25 22.54 -11.76
N ALA A 180 11.79 22.69 -12.96
CA ALA A 180 13.16 23.14 -13.17
C ALA A 180 13.26 24.65 -13.48
N VAL A 181 12.17 25.42 -13.35
CA VAL A 181 12.20 26.90 -13.58
C VAL A 181 12.72 27.67 -12.34
N ALA A 182 12.92 27.01 -11.20
CA ALA A 182 13.35 27.66 -9.96
C ALA A 182 14.88 27.82 -9.76
N ASP A 183 15.71 27.40 -10.72
CA ASP A 183 17.17 27.60 -10.65
C ASP A 183 17.66 28.51 -11.80
N PRO A 184 18.01 29.78 -11.52
CA PRO A 184 18.54 30.72 -12.52
C PRO A 184 19.96 30.38 -13.02
N GLY A 185 20.63 29.33 -12.53
CA GLY A 185 22.04 29.04 -12.83
C GLY A 185 22.34 27.80 -13.67
N ALA A 186 21.44 26.83 -13.80
CA ALA A 186 21.76 25.54 -14.39
C ALA A 186 21.61 25.51 -15.93
N ARG A 187 22.72 25.82 -16.62
CA ARG A 187 22.89 25.68 -18.08
C ARG A 187 22.68 24.23 -18.55
N ARG A 188 21.86 24.09 -19.61
CA ARG A 188 21.79 23.00 -20.61
C ARG A 188 21.24 21.63 -20.10
N ARG A 189 19.91 21.48 -20.13
CA ARG A 189 19.19 20.23 -19.83
C ARG A 189 19.05 19.36 -21.08
N GLN A 190 19.86 18.31 -21.18
CA GLN A 190 19.43 17.05 -21.79
C GLN A 190 18.56 16.33 -20.77
N TYR A 191 17.49 15.66 -21.22
CA TYR A 191 16.83 14.64 -20.41
C TYR A 191 17.88 13.59 -20.04
N LEU A 192 18.38 13.60 -18.80
CA LEU A 192 19.29 12.59 -18.30
C LEU A 192 18.44 11.38 -17.91
N ALA A 193 18.17 10.50 -18.87
CA ALA A 193 17.91 9.11 -18.54
C ALA A 193 19.23 8.53 -18.03
N GLU A 194 19.36 8.33 -16.71
CA GLU A 194 20.50 7.60 -16.16
C GLU A 194 20.38 6.14 -16.60
N ARG A 195 21.31 5.71 -17.46
CA ARG A 195 21.43 4.32 -17.86
C ARG A 195 21.99 3.53 -16.69
N HIS A 196 21.12 2.89 -15.92
CA HIS A 196 21.54 1.74 -15.15
C HIS A 196 21.60 0.54 -16.10
N ALA A 197 22.81 0.25 -16.58
CA ALA A 197 23.14 -1.11 -16.96
C ALA A 197 23.14 -1.94 -15.68
N ALA A 198 22.12 -2.78 -15.50
CA ALA A 198 22.19 -3.89 -14.55
C ALA A 198 22.71 -5.14 -15.30
N PRO A 199 23.47 -6.03 -14.63
CA PRO A 199 24.21 -7.14 -15.23
C PRO A 199 23.34 -8.20 -15.91
#